data_AF-A0A9K3GQZ5-F1
#
_entry.id   AF-A0A9K3GQZ5-F1
#
_cell.length_a   1.000
_cell.length_b   1.000
_cell.length_c   1.000
_cell.angle_alpha   90.00
_cell.angle_beta   90.00
_cell.angle_gamma   90.00
#
_symmetry.space_group_name_H-M   'P 1'
#
loop_
_entity.id
_entity.type
_entity.pdbx_description
1 polymer ?
#
loop_
_entity_poly.entity_id
_entity_poly.type
_entity_poly.pdbx_seq_one_letter_code
_entity_poly.pdbx_strand_id
1 'polypeptide(L)'
;MDLAVPGPIEEVFYQNSCVTRSIGLDGVLVDTPDYEYTPLEDGECCALGDGMILLSGASGEYILDTETMELIRDMREAPGFSAHCSVDGVLHTFGKDHCTYTVKRGWTVADSLPECVHPVRQAEAMGRLILLFSDEWVHVLDTVSGDCATLAEWRRRETEHMCDTAIIKLGTRILKLNL
;
A
#
# COMPACT_ATOMS: atom_id res chain seq x y z
N MET A 1 10.42 -33.43 16.55
CA MET A 1 9.78 -32.11 16.66
C MET A 1 10.91 -31.14 16.86
N ASP A 2 11.47 -30.66 15.75
CA ASP A 2 12.51 -29.62 15.80
C ASP A 2 11.79 -28.27 15.84
N LEU A 3 12.00 -27.56 16.94
CA LEU A 3 11.56 -26.18 17.11
C LEU A 3 12.46 -25.30 16.23
N ALA A 4 11.87 -24.57 15.30
CA ALA A 4 12.59 -23.66 14.42
C ALA A 4 13.37 -22.62 15.23
N VAL A 5 14.66 -22.48 14.93
CA VAL A 5 15.55 -21.46 15.50
C VAL A 5 15.43 -20.21 14.63
N PRO A 6 15.26 -18.99 15.20
CA PRO A 6 15.11 -17.78 14.39
C PRO A 6 16.43 -17.44 13.70
N GLY A 7 16.44 -17.48 12.37
CA GLY A 7 17.52 -16.98 11.53
C GLY A 7 17.45 -15.46 11.33
N PRO A 8 18.47 -14.85 10.70
CA PRO A 8 18.45 -13.43 10.35
C PRO A 8 17.25 -13.11 9.44
N ILE A 9 16.65 -11.92 9.62
CA ILE A 9 15.38 -11.47 9.02
C ILE A 9 15.29 -11.70 7.51
N GLU A 10 16.41 -11.67 6.78
CA GLU A 10 16.47 -11.91 5.34
C GLU A 10 16.19 -13.37 4.92
N GLU A 11 16.36 -14.36 5.81
CA GLU A 11 16.02 -15.77 5.56
C GLU A 11 14.64 -16.19 6.09
N VAL A 12 13.99 -15.33 6.90
CA VAL A 12 12.72 -15.66 7.60
C VAL A 12 11.52 -15.68 6.65
N PHE A 13 11.55 -14.90 5.57
CA PHE A 13 10.43 -14.85 4.61
C PHE A 13 10.29 -16.08 3.71
N TYR A 14 11.31 -16.95 3.65
CA TYR A 14 11.25 -18.22 2.90
C TYR A 14 10.72 -19.40 3.74
N GLN A 15 10.48 -19.20 5.03
CA GLN A 15 9.88 -20.20 5.90
C GLN A 15 8.44 -19.82 6.19
N ASN A 16 7.53 -20.30 5.33
CA ASN A 16 6.23 -20.83 5.76
C ASN A 16 5.57 -20.01 6.90
N SER A 17 5.18 -18.77 6.62
CA SER A 17 4.38 -17.99 7.57
C SER A 17 3.03 -18.68 7.74
N CYS A 18 2.71 -19.08 8.97
CA CYS A 18 1.45 -19.73 9.27
C CYS A 18 0.33 -18.71 9.36
N VAL A 19 -0.71 -18.90 8.56
CA VAL A 19 -1.99 -18.21 8.75
C VAL A 19 -2.69 -18.79 9.97
N THR A 20 -2.80 -18.01 11.04
CA THR A 20 -3.50 -18.42 12.27
C THR A 20 -4.96 -17.96 12.29
N ARG A 21 -5.26 -16.89 11.54
CA ARG A 21 -6.60 -16.28 11.49
C ARG A 21 -6.94 -15.83 10.07
N SER A 22 -8.24 -15.74 9.79
CA SER A 22 -8.75 -15.25 8.51
C SER A 22 -9.81 -14.18 8.74
N ILE A 23 -9.82 -13.14 7.91
CA ILE A 23 -10.92 -12.18 7.81
C ILE A 23 -11.84 -12.62 6.68
N GLY A 24 -13.08 -12.94 7.03
CA GLY A 24 -14.12 -13.32 6.07
C GLY A 24 -14.54 -12.16 5.16
N LEU A 25 -15.31 -12.48 4.13
CA LEU A 25 -15.91 -11.49 3.22
C LEU A 25 -16.83 -10.48 3.94
N ASP A 26 -17.37 -10.89 5.08
CA ASP A 26 -18.18 -10.08 5.99
C ASP A 26 -17.34 -9.23 6.97
N GLY A 27 -16.01 -9.34 6.92
CA GLY A 27 -15.09 -8.65 7.82
C GLY A 27 -14.94 -9.30 9.20
N VAL A 28 -15.52 -10.49 9.42
CA VAL A 28 -15.40 -11.20 10.70
C VAL A 28 -14.06 -11.93 10.73
N LEU A 29 -13.31 -11.73 11.82
CA LEU A 29 -12.08 -12.45 12.10
C LEU A 29 -12.43 -13.81 12.73
N VAL A 30 -11.90 -14.88 12.15
CA VAL A 30 -12.08 -16.25 12.63
C VAL A 30 -10.74 -16.95 12.77
N ASP A 31 -10.61 -17.84 13.75
CA ASP A 31 -9.44 -18.70 13.90
C ASP A 31 -9.41 -19.70 12.73
N THR A 32 -8.25 -19.85 12.11
CA THR A 32 -8.04 -20.83 11.04
C THR A 32 -7.66 -22.16 11.69
N PRO A 33 -8.48 -23.23 11.56
CA PRO A 33 -8.28 -24.48 12.30
C PRO A 33 -7.06 -25.28 11.83
N ASP A 34 -6.54 -25.01 10.62
CA ASP A 34 -5.38 -25.67 10.04
C ASP A 34 -4.33 -24.62 9.63
N TYR A 35 -3.06 -24.92 9.89
CA TYR A 35 -1.91 -24.08 9.51
C TYR A 35 -1.85 -23.99 7.98
N GLU A 36 -2.28 -22.87 7.39
CA GLU A 36 -2.08 -22.58 5.97
C GLU A 36 -0.71 -21.93 5.79
N TYR A 37 0.09 -22.50 4.90
CA TYR A 37 1.40 -21.97 4.51
C TYR A 37 1.27 -21.36 3.13
N THR A 38 1.44 -20.04 3.05
CA THR A 38 1.35 -19.31 1.79
C THR A 38 2.72 -18.80 1.37
N PRO A 39 3.18 -19.11 0.15
CA PRO A 39 4.30 -18.39 -0.45
C PRO A 39 3.88 -16.95 -0.72
N LEU A 40 4.54 -16.00 -0.05
CA LEU A 40 4.44 -14.57 -0.33
C LEU A 40 5.39 -14.24 -1.48
N GLU A 41 5.10 -14.76 -2.68
CA GLU A 41 5.88 -14.49 -3.89
C GLU A 41 5.29 -13.29 -4.65
N ASP A 42 6.17 -12.44 -5.19
CA ASP A 42 5.86 -11.32 -6.09
C ASP A 42 4.76 -10.37 -5.59
N GLY A 43 4.66 -10.20 -4.27
CA GLY A 43 3.66 -9.36 -3.62
C GLY A 43 4.11 -7.93 -3.32
N GLU A 44 3.18 -7.00 -3.40
CA GLU A 44 3.32 -5.63 -2.90
C GLU A 44 3.14 -5.62 -1.37
N CYS A 45 3.96 -4.83 -0.67
CA CYS A 45 3.83 -4.65 0.78
C CYS A 45 3.51 -3.20 1.12
N CYS A 46 2.50 -3.00 1.97
CA CYS A 46 2.02 -1.66 2.33
C CYS A 46 1.86 -1.57 3.85
N ALA A 47 2.53 -0.62 4.49
CA ALA A 47 2.27 -0.33 5.90
C ALA A 47 0.84 0.25 6.03
N LEU A 48 -0.03 -0.43 6.77
CA LEU A 48 -1.38 0.05 7.05
C LEU A 48 -1.37 1.06 8.19
N GLY A 49 -0.39 0.99 9.09
CA GLY A 49 -0.37 1.73 10.36
C GLY A 49 -0.51 0.79 11.55
N ASP A 50 -0.26 1.28 12.77
CA ASP A 50 -0.38 0.51 14.02
C ASP A 50 0.33 -0.85 14.03
N GLY A 51 1.49 -0.92 13.36
CA GLY A 51 2.27 -2.16 13.27
C GLY A 51 1.68 -3.20 12.33
N MET A 52 0.75 -2.85 11.44
CA MET A 52 0.21 -3.78 10.44
C MET A 52 0.77 -3.52 9.05
N ILE A 53 1.03 -4.59 8.31
CA ILE A 53 1.49 -4.56 6.92
C ILE A 53 0.53 -5.40 6.09
N LEU A 54 -0.06 -4.81 5.05
CA LEU A 54 -0.75 -5.56 4.00
C LEU A 54 0.29 -6.14 3.04
N LEU A 55 0.13 -7.41 2.72
CA LEU A 55 0.92 -8.17 1.75
C LEU A 55 -0.05 -8.67 0.68
N SER A 56 0.02 -8.08 -0.51
CA SER A 56 -0.89 -8.37 -1.63
C SER A 56 -0.10 -9.05 -2.73
N GLY A 57 -0.48 -10.26 -3.15
CA GLY A 57 0.24 -10.98 -4.19
C GLY A 57 -0.58 -12.05 -4.88
N ALA A 58 0.06 -12.84 -5.74
CA ALA A 58 -0.60 -13.89 -6.53
C ALA A 58 -1.29 -14.97 -5.66
N SER A 59 -0.86 -15.11 -4.41
CA SER A 59 -1.38 -16.06 -3.43
C SER A 59 -2.48 -15.48 -2.51
N GLY A 60 -2.87 -14.23 -2.73
CA GLY A 60 -3.97 -13.56 -2.02
C GLY A 60 -3.50 -12.39 -1.14
N GLU A 61 -4.42 -11.94 -0.28
CA GLU A 61 -4.22 -10.81 0.62
C GLU A 61 -3.93 -11.29 2.03
N TYR A 62 -2.88 -10.75 2.64
CA TYR A 62 -2.46 -11.09 3.99
C TYR A 62 -2.12 -9.84 4.78
N ILE A 63 -2.37 -9.89 6.08
CA ILE A 63 -2.02 -8.84 7.03
C ILE A 63 -1.02 -9.44 8.00
N LEU A 64 0.19 -8.88 8.01
CA LEU A 64 1.18 -9.17 9.03
C LEU A 64 1.00 -8.18 10.17
N ASP A 65 0.61 -8.68 11.33
CA ASP A 65 0.72 -7.95 12.59
C ASP A 65 2.17 -8.05 13.07
N THR A 66 2.90 -6.94 13.07
CA THR A 66 4.32 -6.89 13.44
C THR A 66 4.57 -6.92 14.95
N GLU A 67 3.54 -6.69 15.78
CA GLU A 67 3.66 -6.83 17.23
C GLU A 67 3.63 -8.32 17.62
N THR A 68 2.68 -9.05 17.05
CA THR A 68 2.47 -10.48 17.36
C THR A 68 3.20 -11.42 16.41
N MET A 69 3.70 -10.89 15.28
CA MET A 69 4.24 -11.64 14.15
C MET A 69 3.25 -12.65 13.56
N GLU A 70 1.95 -12.40 13.71
CA GLU A 70 0.89 -13.24 13.17
C GLU A 70 0.54 -12.83 11.74
N LEU A 71 0.37 -13.84 10.88
CA LEU A 71 -0.14 -13.66 9.54
C LEU A 71 -1.64 -13.95 9.53
N ILE A 72 -2.41 -12.97 9.08
CA ILE A 72 -3.87 -13.03 8.98
C ILE A 72 -4.23 -13.00 7.51
N ARG A 73 -4.95 -14.01 7.03
CA ARG A 73 -5.45 -13.98 5.65
C ARG A 73 -6.65 -13.05 5.54
N ASP A 74 -6.67 -12.16 4.56
CA ASP A 74 -7.86 -11.40 4.21
C ASP A 74 -8.50 -12.02 2.97
N MET A 75 -9.74 -12.53 3.11
CA MET A 75 -10.45 -13.16 2.01
C MET A 75 -11.00 -12.14 1.00
N ARG A 76 -10.91 -10.84 1.30
CA ARG A 76 -11.39 -9.76 0.45
C ARG A 76 -10.31 -9.39 -0.57
N GLU A 77 -10.54 -9.80 -1.82
CA GLU A 77 -9.62 -9.62 -2.94
C GLU A 77 -9.28 -8.13 -3.18
N ALA A 78 -7.99 -7.85 -3.35
CA ALA A 78 -7.53 -6.50 -3.67
C ALA A 78 -7.94 -6.08 -5.09
N PRO A 79 -8.30 -4.81 -5.29
CA PRO A 79 -8.43 -4.27 -6.64
C PRO A 79 -7.05 -4.24 -7.32
N GLY A 80 -7.04 -4.29 -8.65
CA GLY A 80 -5.80 -4.01 -9.39
C GLY A 80 -5.39 -2.54 -9.25
N PHE A 81 -4.15 -2.28 -8.83
CA PHE A 81 -3.59 -0.94 -8.71
C PHE A 81 -2.15 -0.86 -9.23
N SER A 82 -1.71 0.36 -9.57
CA SER A 82 -0.34 0.66 -10.02
C SER A 82 0.44 1.54 -9.04
N ALA A 83 -0.25 2.18 -8.10
CA ALA A 83 0.35 2.97 -7.04
C ALA A 83 -0.48 2.86 -5.76
N HIS A 84 0.15 3.03 -4.62
CA HIS A 84 -0.51 2.98 -3.31
C HIS A 84 0.21 3.87 -2.30
N CYS A 85 -0.47 4.26 -1.23
CA CYS A 85 0.11 4.88 -0.05
C CYS A 85 -0.83 4.75 1.15
N SER A 86 -0.34 4.93 2.37
CA SER A 86 -1.19 4.91 3.57
C SER A 86 -1.28 6.30 4.22
N VAL A 87 -2.50 6.70 4.57
CA VAL A 87 -2.80 7.94 5.29
C VAL A 87 -3.64 7.57 6.52
N ASP A 88 -3.14 7.87 7.72
CA ASP A 88 -3.86 7.73 8.99
C ASP A 88 -4.56 6.36 9.18
N GLY A 89 -3.88 5.25 8.87
CA GLY A 89 -4.47 3.91 9.04
C GLY A 89 -5.25 3.39 7.83
N VAL A 90 -5.37 4.19 6.77
CA VAL A 90 -6.14 3.88 5.57
C VAL A 90 -5.18 3.72 4.39
N LEU A 91 -5.19 2.53 3.79
CA LEU A 91 -4.46 2.30 2.54
C LEU A 91 -5.28 2.86 1.38
N HIS A 92 -4.66 3.73 0.59
CA HIS A 92 -5.17 4.23 -0.67
C HIS A 92 -4.46 3.52 -1.81
N THR A 93 -5.23 3.00 -2.77
CA THR A 93 -4.71 2.37 -3.98
C THR A 93 -5.25 3.07 -5.21
N PHE A 94 -4.40 3.27 -6.19
CA PHE A 94 -4.69 3.98 -7.43
C PHE A 94 -4.41 3.07 -8.62
N GLY A 95 -5.48 2.68 -9.30
CA GLY A 95 -5.41 1.90 -10.54
C GLY A 95 -6.37 2.48 -11.57
N LYS A 96 -7.28 1.63 -12.05
CA LYS A 96 -8.45 2.09 -12.81
C LYS A 96 -9.34 2.99 -11.95
N ASP A 97 -9.54 2.58 -10.71
CA ASP A 97 -10.33 3.28 -9.71
C ASP A 97 -9.43 3.68 -8.53
N HIS A 98 -9.86 4.69 -7.78
CA HIS A 98 -9.30 5.00 -6.47
C HIS A 98 -10.06 4.17 -5.42
N CYS A 99 -9.35 3.28 -4.75
CA CYS A 99 -9.91 2.45 -3.69
C CYS A 99 -9.21 2.73 -2.36
N THR A 100 -9.94 2.50 -1.29
CA THR A 100 -9.44 2.58 0.08
C THR A 100 -9.59 1.24 0.77
N TYR A 101 -8.69 0.95 1.70
CA TYR A 101 -8.72 -0.24 2.51
C TYR A 101 -8.48 0.07 3.98
N THR A 102 -9.27 -0.60 4.84
CA THR A 102 -9.01 -0.69 6.28
C THR A 102 -9.31 -2.13 6.71
N VAL A 103 -8.61 -2.63 7.73
CA VAL A 103 -8.86 -3.98 8.28
C VAL A 103 -10.34 -4.20 8.59
N LYS A 104 -10.98 -3.19 9.19
CA LYS A 104 -12.37 -3.24 9.63
C LYS A 104 -13.38 -3.27 8.48
N ARG A 105 -13.16 -2.49 7.42
CA ARG A 105 -14.15 -2.33 6.33
C ARG A 105 -13.79 -3.11 5.07
N GLY A 106 -12.55 -3.56 4.94
CA GLY A 106 -12.01 -4.09 3.71
C GLY A 106 -11.91 -3.01 2.64
N TRP A 107 -11.97 -3.44 1.38
CA TRP A 107 -11.90 -2.58 0.20
C TRP A 107 -13.18 -1.79 -0.02
N THR A 108 -13.04 -0.50 -0.30
CA THR A 108 -14.13 0.40 -0.66
C THR A 108 -13.70 1.28 -1.83
N VAL A 109 -14.55 1.42 -2.84
CA VAL A 109 -14.33 2.39 -3.92
C VAL A 109 -14.51 3.79 -3.35
N ALA A 110 -13.47 4.62 -3.46
CA ALA A 110 -13.49 6.02 -3.04
C ALA A 110 -13.95 6.92 -4.20
N ASP A 111 -14.01 8.22 -3.95
CA ASP A 111 -14.37 9.19 -4.98
C ASP A 111 -13.38 9.12 -6.15
N SER A 112 -13.93 9.12 -7.36
CA SER A 112 -13.16 9.04 -8.59
C SER A 112 -12.26 10.26 -8.74
N LEU A 113 -11.03 10.01 -9.16
CA LEU A 113 -10.11 11.08 -9.52
C LEU A 113 -10.49 11.67 -10.89
N PRO A 114 -10.20 12.95 -11.13
CA PRO A 114 -10.30 13.52 -12.47
C PRO A 114 -9.47 12.70 -13.48
N GLU A 115 -9.98 12.50 -14.70
CA GLU A 115 -9.31 11.69 -15.74
C GLU A 115 -7.87 12.14 -16.01
N CYS A 116 -7.57 13.44 -15.88
CA CYS A 116 -6.23 13.99 -16.09
C CYS A 116 -5.18 13.54 -15.07
N VAL A 117 -5.58 12.90 -13.96
CA VAL A 117 -4.68 12.35 -12.95
C VAL A 117 -4.17 10.96 -13.35
N HIS A 118 -4.88 10.26 -14.24
CA HIS A 118 -4.53 8.91 -14.64
C HIS A 118 -3.56 8.88 -15.84
N PRO A 119 -2.66 7.88 -15.91
CA PRO A 119 -2.39 6.86 -14.90
C PRO A 119 -1.57 7.41 -13.73
N VAL A 120 -1.90 6.99 -12.49
CA VAL A 120 -1.07 7.29 -11.32
C VAL A 120 0.09 6.29 -11.27
N ARG A 121 1.32 6.80 -11.39
CA ARG A 121 2.57 6.02 -11.36
C ARG A 121 3.13 5.85 -9.97
N GLN A 122 2.88 6.82 -9.10
CA GLN A 122 3.33 6.81 -7.73
C GLN A 122 2.39 7.66 -6.87
N ALA A 123 2.25 7.27 -5.62
CA ALA A 123 1.51 8.02 -4.61
C ALA A 123 2.36 8.15 -3.35
N GLU A 124 2.33 9.33 -2.72
CA GLU A 124 3.07 9.58 -1.49
C GLU A 124 2.22 10.33 -0.48
N ALA A 125 2.15 9.80 0.74
CA ALA A 125 1.41 10.42 1.83
C ALA A 125 2.19 11.57 2.47
N MET A 126 1.49 12.67 2.73
CA MET A 126 2.00 13.92 3.29
C MET A 126 1.05 14.44 4.36
N GLY A 127 1.00 13.74 5.50
CA GLY A 127 -0.08 13.91 6.47
C GLY A 127 -1.41 13.54 5.81
N ARG A 128 -2.40 14.44 5.87
CA ARG A 128 -3.71 14.22 5.23
C ARG A 128 -3.72 14.36 3.69
N LEU A 129 -2.61 14.78 3.10
CA LEU A 129 -2.52 15.01 1.65
C LEU A 129 -1.84 13.82 1.00
N ILE A 130 -2.25 13.48 -0.22
CA ILE A 130 -1.56 12.50 -1.05
C ILE A 130 -1.02 13.22 -2.29
N LEU A 131 0.28 13.14 -2.52
CA LEU A 131 0.88 13.52 -3.79
C LEU A 131 0.69 12.38 -4.78
N LEU A 132 0.13 12.70 -5.94
CA LEU A 132 -0.10 11.76 -7.04
C LEU A 132 0.77 12.16 -8.22
N PHE A 133 1.62 11.25 -8.66
CA PHE A 133 2.51 11.45 -9.79
C PHE A 133 1.93 10.73 -11.01
N SER A 134 1.51 11.49 -12.00
CA SER A 134 1.14 10.98 -13.31
C SER A 134 2.34 11.05 -14.27
N ASP A 135 2.12 10.71 -15.54
CA ASP A 135 3.19 10.75 -16.55
C ASP A 135 3.75 12.17 -16.76
N GLU A 136 2.91 13.19 -16.58
CA GLU A 136 3.25 14.59 -16.92
C GLU A 136 2.98 15.59 -15.80
N TRP A 137 2.31 15.20 -14.71
CA TRP A 137 1.85 16.14 -13.69
C TRP A 137 1.99 15.58 -12.28
N VAL A 138 2.18 16.49 -11.32
CA VAL A 138 1.99 16.22 -9.90
C VAL A 138 0.67 16.82 -9.48
N HIS A 139 -0.16 15.99 -8.86
CA HIS A 139 -1.43 16.39 -8.26
C HIS A 139 -1.37 16.21 -6.74
N VAL A 140 -2.25 16.92 -6.04
CA VAL A 140 -2.48 16.72 -4.62
C VAL A 140 -3.94 16.36 -4.40
N LEU A 141 -4.17 15.31 -3.63
CA LEU A 141 -5.48 14.89 -3.15
C LEU A 141 -5.59 15.18 -1.65
N ASP A 142 -6.64 15.88 -1.23
CA ASP A 142 -6.98 16.03 0.20
C ASP A 142 -7.90 14.87 0.62
N THR A 143 -7.44 14.00 1.51
CA THR A 143 -8.20 12.80 1.91
C THR A 143 -9.45 13.12 2.74
N VAL A 144 -9.58 14.36 3.25
CA VAL A 144 -10.74 14.78 4.04
C VAL A 144 -11.85 15.32 3.16
N SER A 145 -11.53 16.17 2.18
CA SER A 145 -12.54 16.75 1.29
C SER A 145 -12.76 15.94 0.02
N GLY A 146 -11.81 15.08 -0.37
CA GLY A 146 -11.80 14.40 -1.66
C GLY A 146 -11.36 15.30 -2.82
N ASP A 147 -11.01 16.57 -2.55
CA ASP A 147 -10.61 17.50 -3.60
C ASP A 147 -9.23 17.16 -4.16
N CYS A 148 -9.12 17.20 -5.49
CA CYS A 148 -7.88 16.99 -6.21
C CYS A 148 -7.49 18.25 -6.99
N ALA A 149 -6.22 18.66 -6.88
CA ALA A 149 -5.69 19.82 -7.57
C ALA A 149 -4.34 19.52 -8.23
N THR A 150 -4.12 20.05 -9.43
CA THR A 150 -2.83 19.99 -10.11
C THR A 150 -1.87 21.01 -9.50
N LEU A 151 -0.68 20.56 -9.11
CA LEU A 151 0.35 21.39 -8.50
C LEU A 151 1.37 21.89 -9.52
N ALA A 152 1.89 20.99 -10.35
CA ALA A 152 3.00 21.29 -11.25
C ALA A 152 3.11 20.27 -12.39
N GLU A 153 3.75 20.68 -13.49
CA GLU A 153 4.18 19.77 -14.55
C GLU A 153 5.35 18.92 -14.02
N TRP A 154 5.22 17.62 -14.16
CA TRP A 154 6.24 16.61 -13.91
C TRP A 154 6.91 16.25 -15.23
N ARG A 155 8.19 16.63 -15.41
CA ARG A 155 9.00 16.11 -16.51
C ARG A 155 9.95 15.06 -15.97
N ARG A 156 9.65 13.79 -16.25
CA ARG A 156 10.62 12.71 -16.07
C ARG A 156 11.79 13.01 -17.01
N ARG A 157 12.93 13.46 -16.46
CA ARG A 157 14.17 13.51 -17.25
C ARG A 157 14.65 12.07 -17.37
N GLU A 158 14.63 11.53 -18.58
CA GLU A 158 15.36 10.32 -18.92
C GLU A 158 16.86 10.60 -18.74
N THR A 159 17.36 10.41 -17.52
CA THR A 159 18.79 10.36 -17.25
C THR A 159 19.05 9.07 -16.51
N GLU A 160 19.44 8.06 -17.28
CA GLU A 160 20.11 6.86 -16.78
C GLU A 160 21.19 7.28 -15.76
N HIS A 161 21.05 6.83 -14.51
CA HIS A 161 22.05 6.90 -13.43
C HIS A 161 22.15 8.13 -12.51
N MET A 162 21.06 8.83 -12.20
CA MET A 162 21.05 9.69 -11.00
C MET A 162 19.84 9.37 -10.13
N CYS A 163 20.08 9.15 -8.82
CA CYS A 163 19.03 9.05 -7.80
C CYS A 163 17.96 10.11 -8.06
N ASP A 164 16.75 9.67 -8.39
CA ASP A 164 15.72 10.52 -8.98
C ASP A 164 15.17 11.42 -7.86
N THR A 165 15.82 12.56 -7.63
CA THR A 165 15.34 13.50 -6.62
C THR A 165 14.33 14.46 -7.23
N ALA A 166 13.05 14.36 -6.85
CA ALA A 166 12.08 15.41 -7.14
C ALA A 166 12.23 16.55 -6.13
N ILE A 167 12.34 17.79 -6.63
CA ILE A 167 12.28 18.99 -5.79
C ILE A 167 10.99 19.75 -6.09
N ILE A 168 9.99 19.62 -5.23
CA ILE A 168 8.71 20.32 -5.37
C ILE A 168 8.71 21.52 -4.42
N LYS A 169 8.57 22.73 -4.97
CA LYS A 169 8.43 23.95 -4.17
C LYS A 169 6.96 24.26 -3.94
N LEU A 170 6.47 23.98 -2.73
CA LEU A 170 5.13 24.34 -2.27
C LEU A 170 5.21 25.62 -1.44
N GLY A 171 5.07 26.78 -2.09
CA GLY A 171 5.19 28.08 -1.43
C GLY A 171 6.59 28.32 -0.86
N THR A 172 6.72 28.36 0.48
CA THR A 172 8.01 28.50 1.19
C THR A 172 8.69 27.17 1.51
N ARG A 173 8.02 26.03 1.31
CA ARG A 173 8.57 24.70 1.59
C ARG A 173 9.15 24.07 0.33
N ILE A 174 10.28 23.39 0.49
CA ILE A 174 10.91 22.58 -0.55
C ILE A 174 10.79 21.13 -0.08
N LEU A 175 10.05 20.34 -0.84
CA LEU A 175 10.01 18.89 -0.66
C LEU A 175 11.08 18.28 -1.54
N LYS A 176 11.96 17.50 -0.92
CA LYS A 176 12.96 16.71 -1.59
C LYS A 176 12.52 15.25 -1.46
N LEU A 177 11.98 14.69 -2.53
CA LEU A 177 11.59 13.29 -2.59
C LEU A 177 12.77 12.53 -3.17
N ASN A 178 13.26 11.50 -2.48
CA ASN A 178 14.23 10.58 -3.06
C ASN A 178 13.40 9.47 -3.71
N LEU A 179 13.41 9.40 -5.04
CA LEU A 179 12.79 8.35 -5.84
C LEU A 179 13.84 7.28 -6.18
#